data_AF-A0A841CUF2-F1
#
_entry.id   AF-A0A841CUF2-F1
#
_cell.length_a   1.000
_cell.length_b   1.000
_cell.length_c   1.000
_cell.angle_alpha   90.00
_cell.angle_beta   90.00
_cell.angle_gamma   90.00
#
_symmetry.space_group_name_H-M   'P 1'
#
loop_
_entity.id
_entity.type
_entity.pdbx_description
1 polymer ?
#
loop_
_entity_poly.entity_id
_entity_poly.type
_entity_poly.pdbx_seq_one_letter_code
_entity_poly.pdbx_strand_id
1 'polypeptide(L)'
;MIIDLPSTTTSQVNTKLVQLREEGGAVTLGRVLTLVIVTDDGAKTEVAVDAANAASREHPCRVIVVARGARKAAPRLDAQIRVGGDAGASEVIVLRLYGELANEGASCVVPLLLPDTPVVAWWPHEAPAVPAQDPIGQLAQRRITDAAAEKNPIKALDQRKSGYTPGDTDLAWTRLTLWRAMLASAFDLPPYERVTDAEVGGEADSPSTDLLAAWLAGALKVPVKRSKAARGVGIVDVRLVRRSGVVELVRPDGKVGTLSQPGQPERRVALQRRDLRDCLAEELRRLDPDEVYELALKSLGKVVRGRTPTKASAVRKPAAAKAAPSAAATAAPSVAGKADASGPGGKAGPSQAGGKAGSSEAGGKAPASEAGGKAASATGGKAGTPAAAKAAPPAAGKAGSPAKGKNSSSAAKVKGSSAAGRADTSAAGKAGEGKAAGNGEVARSRARAKA
;
A
#
# COMPACT_ATOMS: atom_id res chain seq x y z
N MET A 1 20.97 8.96 -11.83
CA MET A 1 20.92 9.70 -13.12
C MET A 1 19.48 9.83 -13.55
N ILE A 2 19.09 10.99 -14.09
CA ILE A 2 17.72 11.29 -14.54
C ILE A 2 17.79 11.86 -15.96
N ILE A 3 16.90 11.43 -16.85
CA ILE A 3 16.78 11.87 -18.24
C ILE A 3 15.32 12.19 -18.53
N ASP A 4 15.03 13.44 -18.84
CA ASP A 4 13.70 13.93 -19.19
C ASP A 4 13.46 13.87 -20.71
N LEU A 5 12.27 13.40 -21.07
CA LEU A 5 11.78 13.22 -22.44
C LEU A 5 10.41 13.92 -22.56
N PRO A 6 10.35 15.25 -22.63
CA PRO A 6 9.11 15.99 -22.78
C PRO A 6 8.50 15.80 -24.18
N SER A 7 7.18 15.79 -24.28
CA SER A 7 6.42 15.65 -25.55
C SER A 7 6.87 14.45 -26.40
N THR A 8 7.00 13.29 -25.76
CA THR A 8 7.62 12.07 -26.31
C THR A 8 6.60 10.99 -26.69
N THR A 9 7.08 9.89 -27.26
CA THR A 9 6.32 8.67 -27.55
C THR A 9 6.91 7.47 -26.81
N THR A 10 6.10 6.44 -26.57
CA THR A 10 6.57 5.19 -25.95
C THR A 10 7.67 4.50 -26.76
N SER A 11 7.66 4.64 -28.08
CA SER A 11 8.73 4.17 -28.95
C SER A 11 10.05 4.88 -28.64
N GLN A 12 10.06 6.22 -28.54
CA GLN A 12 11.26 6.99 -28.17
C GLN A 12 11.75 6.67 -26.74
N VAL A 13 10.84 6.46 -25.78
CA VAL A 13 11.20 5.99 -24.43
C VAL A 13 11.89 4.63 -24.49
N ASN A 14 11.34 3.66 -25.24
CA ASN A 14 11.95 2.34 -25.38
C ASN A 14 13.30 2.40 -26.11
N THR A 15 13.43 3.19 -27.17
CA THR A 15 14.72 3.44 -27.85
C THR A 15 15.77 4.00 -26.90
N LYS A 16 15.42 4.98 -26.04
CA LYS A 16 16.41 5.50 -25.08
C LYS A 16 16.72 4.50 -23.96
N LEU A 17 15.79 3.63 -23.55
CA LEU A 17 16.09 2.52 -22.63
C LEU A 17 17.07 1.49 -23.21
N VAL A 18 17.00 1.20 -24.51
CA VAL A 18 17.98 0.34 -25.20
C VAL A 18 19.35 1.02 -25.22
N GLN A 19 19.42 2.28 -25.68
CA GLN A 19 20.66 3.06 -25.70
C GLN A 19 21.31 3.15 -24.31
N LEU A 20 20.54 3.37 -23.24
CA LEU A 20 21.06 3.46 -21.87
C LEU A 20 21.63 2.13 -21.35
N ARG A 21 21.15 0.98 -21.88
CA ARG A 21 21.71 -0.34 -21.57
C ARG A 21 23.02 -0.59 -22.33
N GLU A 22 23.16 -0.04 -23.53
CA GLU A 22 24.39 -0.10 -24.33
C GLU A 22 25.45 0.84 -23.74
N GLU A 23 25.08 2.10 -23.47
CA GLU A 23 25.90 3.14 -22.82
C GLU A 23 26.38 2.73 -21.42
N GLY A 24 25.53 2.08 -20.62
CA GLY A 24 25.85 1.63 -19.26
C GLY A 24 26.70 0.35 -19.17
N GLY A 25 27.05 -0.25 -20.31
CA GLY A 25 27.65 -1.58 -20.39
C GLY A 25 26.66 -2.70 -20.10
N ALA A 26 27.01 -3.92 -20.49
CA ALA A 26 26.13 -5.10 -20.45
C ALA A 26 25.92 -5.67 -19.03
N VAL A 27 25.56 -4.83 -18.06
CA VAL A 27 25.13 -5.25 -16.73
C VAL A 27 23.74 -5.90 -16.87
N THR A 28 23.72 -7.23 -16.93
CA THR A 28 22.50 -8.03 -16.85
C THR A 28 21.91 -7.96 -15.44
N LEU A 29 21.24 -6.84 -15.14
CA LEU A 29 20.32 -6.73 -14.02
C LEU A 29 19.21 -7.78 -14.21
N GLY A 30 19.35 -8.91 -13.51
CA GLY A 30 18.38 -10.01 -13.53
C GLY A 30 17.08 -9.57 -12.89
N ARG A 31 16.14 -9.09 -13.69
CA ARG A 31 14.85 -8.56 -13.24
C ARG A 31 13.85 -9.69 -13.07
N VAL A 32 13.22 -9.77 -11.91
CA VAL A 32 12.26 -10.83 -11.57
C VAL A 32 10.80 -10.44 -11.81
N LEU A 33 10.50 -9.15 -11.98
CA LEU A 33 9.15 -8.63 -12.27
C LEU A 33 9.18 -7.23 -12.91
N THR A 34 8.03 -6.81 -13.44
CA THR A 34 7.75 -5.42 -13.80
C THR A 34 6.66 -4.85 -12.88
N LEU A 35 6.97 -3.80 -12.13
CA LEU A 35 6.05 -3.13 -11.20
C LEU A 35 5.47 -1.87 -11.86
N VAL A 36 4.15 -1.86 -12.06
CA VAL A 36 3.40 -0.75 -12.65
C VAL A 36 2.65 0.00 -11.56
N ILE A 37 3.07 1.23 -11.26
CA ILE A 37 2.48 2.09 -10.24
C ILE A 37 1.50 3.05 -10.91
N VAL A 38 0.26 3.12 -10.44
CA VAL A 38 -0.79 3.98 -11.04
C VAL A 38 -1.23 5.04 -10.04
N THR A 39 -0.98 6.32 -10.37
CA THR A 39 -1.23 7.47 -9.48
C THR A 39 -1.76 8.67 -10.27
N ASP A 40 -2.35 9.65 -9.59
CA ASP A 40 -2.49 11.00 -10.12
C ASP A 40 -1.13 11.73 -10.08
N ASP A 41 -0.91 12.69 -10.98
CA ASP A 41 0.31 13.48 -11.09
C ASP A 41 0.51 14.43 -9.89
N GLY A 42 1.74 14.57 -9.41
CA GLY A 42 2.11 15.38 -8.24
C GLY A 42 2.87 14.62 -7.13
N ALA A 43 3.10 15.27 -5.98
CA ALA A 43 4.05 14.85 -4.94
C ALA A 43 3.86 13.43 -4.36
N LYS A 44 2.64 12.89 -4.41
CA LYS A 44 2.34 11.49 -4.01
C LYS A 44 3.09 10.46 -4.86
N THR A 45 3.41 10.80 -6.11
CA THR A 45 4.17 9.96 -7.05
C THR A 45 5.53 9.57 -6.48
N GLU A 46 6.26 10.52 -5.91
CA GLU A 46 7.64 10.30 -5.46
C GLU A 46 7.68 9.38 -4.23
N VAL A 47 6.71 9.49 -3.31
CA VAL A 47 6.57 8.57 -2.16
C VAL A 47 6.33 7.12 -2.59
N ALA A 48 5.61 6.91 -3.69
CA ALA A 48 5.40 5.58 -4.26
C ALA A 48 6.66 5.06 -4.99
N VAL A 49 7.40 5.95 -5.69
CA VAL A 49 8.71 5.64 -6.29
C VAL A 49 9.74 5.25 -5.22
N ASP A 50 9.83 5.99 -4.12
CA ASP A 50 10.74 5.70 -3.01
C ASP A 50 10.45 4.34 -2.36
N ALA A 51 9.16 4.01 -2.19
CA ALA A 51 8.74 2.70 -1.69
C ALA A 51 9.12 1.57 -2.66
N ALA A 52 8.95 1.79 -3.98
CA ALA A 52 9.33 0.82 -5.02
C ALA A 52 10.85 0.64 -5.13
N ASN A 53 11.63 1.73 -5.09
CA ASN A 53 13.10 1.71 -5.09
C ASN A 53 13.68 1.09 -3.81
N ALA A 54 12.93 1.13 -2.71
CA ALA A 54 13.27 0.41 -1.49
C ALA A 54 12.97 -1.09 -1.62
N ALA A 55 11.81 -1.47 -2.16
CA ALA A 55 11.44 -2.87 -2.39
C ALA A 55 12.31 -3.54 -3.48
N SER A 56 12.76 -2.81 -4.50
CA SER A 56 13.56 -3.36 -5.59
C SER A 56 14.99 -3.75 -5.20
N ARG A 57 15.46 -3.36 -4.01
CA ARG A 57 16.69 -3.89 -3.40
C ARG A 57 16.56 -5.37 -3.01
N GLU A 58 15.35 -5.84 -2.72
CA GLU A 58 15.06 -7.26 -2.48
C GLU A 58 14.51 -7.95 -3.74
N HIS A 59 13.75 -7.21 -4.57
CA HIS A 59 13.11 -7.73 -5.78
C HIS A 59 13.48 -6.90 -7.02
N PRO A 60 14.68 -7.12 -7.61
CA PRO A 60 15.14 -6.35 -8.76
C PRO A 60 14.11 -6.35 -9.90
N CYS A 61 13.63 -5.17 -10.28
CA CYS A 61 12.48 -5.04 -11.16
C CYS A 61 12.62 -3.84 -12.12
N ARG A 62 11.81 -3.81 -13.19
CA ARG A 62 11.53 -2.56 -13.92
C ARG A 62 10.36 -1.87 -13.22
N VAL A 63 10.52 -0.59 -12.86
CA VAL A 63 9.42 0.21 -12.30
C VAL A 63 8.87 1.12 -13.40
N ILE A 64 7.57 1.06 -13.65
CA ILE A 64 6.87 1.95 -14.59
C ILE A 64 5.81 2.70 -13.79
N VAL A 65 5.84 4.02 -13.84
CA VAL A 65 4.86 4.87 -13.15
C VAL A 65 3.95 5.51 -14.18
N VAL A 66 2.65 5.28 -14.04
CA VAL A 66 1.59 5.91 -14.84
C VAL A 66 0.99 7.02 -14.00
N ALA A 67 1.55 8.22 -14.15
CA ALA A 67 1.05 9.44 -13.50
C ALA A 67 -0.02 10.10 -14.38
N ARG A 68 -1.26 10.04 -13.94
CA ARG A 68 -2.43 10.62 -14.61
C ARG A 68 -2.45 12.13 -14.38
N GLY A 69 -2.10 12.89 -15.42
CA GLY A 69 -2.04 14.34 -15.41
C GLY A 69 -3.40 15.01 -15.64
N ALA A 70 -3.36 16.32 -15.94
CA ALA A 70 -4.55 17.11 -16.18
C ALA A 70 -5.34 16.63 -17.42
N ARG A 71 -6.46 15.94 -17.19
CA ARG A 71 -7.35 15.39 -18.25
C ARG A 71 -7.99 16.44 -19.18
N LYS A 72 -7.89 17.73 -18.85
CA LYS A 72 -8.37 18.87 -19.67
C LYS A 72 -7.27 19.57 -20.46
N ALA A 73 -6.02 19.12 -20.36
CA ALA A 73 -4.93 19.62 -21.21
C ALA A 73 -5.00 19.00 -22.61
N ALA A 74 -4.15 19.48 -23.54
CA ALA A 74 -3.93 18.79 -24.80
C ALA A 74 -3.37 17.37 -24.57
N PRO A 75 -3.64 16.39 -25.46
CA PRO A 75 -3.06 15.06 -25.36
C PRO A 75 -1.52 15.14 -25.47
N ARG A 76 -0.83 14.75 -24.40
CA ARG A 76 0.64 14.72 -24.34
C ARG A 76 1.12 13.58 -23.45
N LEU A 77 2.20 12.94 -23.85
CA LEU A 77 3.02 12.10 -22.98
C LEU A 77 4.34 12.84 -22.73
N ASP A 78 4.68 13.04 -21.46
CA ASP A 78 6.06 13.31 -21.04
C ASP A 78 6.58 12.07 -20.35
N ALA A 79 7.87 11.76 -20.49
CA ALA A 79 8.50 10.68 -19.75
C ALA A 79 9.78 11.15 -19.05
N GLN A 80 10.15 10.45 -17.98
CA GLN A 80 11.41 10.62 -17.27
C GLN A 80 11.98 9.23 -16.96
N ILE A 81 13.22 8.98 -17.37
CA ILE A 81 13.94 7.73 -17.11
C ILE A 81 14.95 8.00 -15.99
N ARG A 82 14.88 7.23 -14.91
CA ARG A 82 15.86 7.24 -13.80
C ARG A 82 16.65 5.95 -13.78
N VAL A 83 17.98 6.04 -13.73
CA VAL A 83 18.91 4.89 -13.76
C VAL A 83 20.06 5.13 -12.78
N GLY A 84 20.58 4.06 -12.17
CA GLY A 84 21.66 4.14 -11.16
C GLY A 84 21.13 4.44 -9.77
N GLY A 85 21.97 5.02 -8.91
CA GLY A 85 21.74 5.09 -7.44
C GLY A 85 20.33 5.51 -6.99
N ASP A 86 19.75 6.53 -7.60
CA ASP A 86 18.41 7.07 -7.26
C ASP A 86 17.27 6.09 -7.57
N ALA A 87 17.50 5.13 -8.49
CA ALA A 87 16.62 4.03 -8.87
C ALA A 87 17.04 2.69 -8.24
N GLY A 88 18.08 2.67 -7.39
CA GLY A 88 18.57 1.45 -6.75
C GLY A 88 19.10 0.41 -7.75
N ALA A 89 18.58 -0.81 -7.68
CA ALA A 89 18.90 -1.91 -8.62
C ALA A 89 17.99 -1.92 -9.86
N SER A 90 17.17 -0.88 -10.03
CA SER A 90 16.13 -0.78 -11.07
C SER A 90 16.42 0.33 -12.09
N GLU A 91 15.62 0.34 -13.16
CA GLU A 91 15.29 1.56 -13.89
C GLU A 91 13.85 1.97 -13.53
N VAL A 92 13.62 3.26 -13.32
CA VAL A 92 12.29 3.84 -13.08
C VAL A 92 11.90 4.66 -14.29
N ILE A 93 10.76 4.33 -14.89
CA ILE A 93 10.21 5.01 -16.05
C ILE A 93 8.93 5.73 -15.60
N VAL A 94 9.02 7.04 -15.36
CA VAL A 94 7.85 7.86 -15.01
C VAL A 94 7.22 8.39 -16.27
N LEU A 95 6.02 7.93 -16.58
CA LEU A 95 5.16 8.44 -17.66
C LEU A 95 4.15 9.42 -17.06
N ARG A 96 4.08 10.64 -17.59
CA ARG A 96 3.07 11.64 -17.22
C ARG A 96 2.14 11.86 -18.42
N LEU A 97 0.87 11.48 -18.24
CA LEU A 97 -0.11 11.37 -19.33
C LEU A 97 -1.18 12.47 -19.19
N TYR A 98 -1.27 13.36 -20.18
CA TYR A 98 -2.13 14.55 -20.17
C TYR A 98 -3.24 14.47 -21.22
N GLY A 99 -4.33 15.20 -21.00
CA GLY A 99 -5.49 15.20 -21.90
C GLY A 99 -6.14 13.82 -22.02
N GLU A 100 -6.48 13.42 -23.23
CA GLU A 100 -7.12 12.13 -23.53
C GLU A 100 -6.22 10.93 -23.18
N LEU A 101 -4.91 11.06 -23.37
CA LEU A 101 -3.91 10.04 -23.03
C LEU A 101 -3.90 9.69 -21.53
N ALA A 102 -4.45 10.53 -20.64
CA ALA A 102 -4.57 10.22 -19.21
C ALA A 102 -5.36 8.93 -18.90
N ASN A 103 -6.12 8.41 -19.88
CA ASN A 103 -6.83 7.12 -19.78
C ASN A 103 -6.06 5.96 -20.44
N GLU A 104 -5.14 6.24 -21.36
CA GLU A 104 -4.40 5.26 -22.21
C GLU A 104 -3.20 4.60 -21.51
N GLY A 105 -3.22 4.51 -20.17
CA GLY A 105 -2.10 4.04 -19.38
C GLY A 105 -1.62 2.63 -19.73
N ALA A 106 -2.54 1.70 -20.03
CA ALA A 106 -2.18 0.34 -20.45
C ALA A 106 -1.50 0.34 -21.83
N SER A 107 -2.06 1.06 -22.80
CA SER A 107 -1.51 1.29 -24.14
C SER A 107 -0.09 1.86 -24.08
N CYS A 108 0.20 2.71 -23.09
CA CYS A 108 1.54 3.24 -22.85
C CYS A 108 2.49 2.28 -22.11
N VAL A 109 1.98 1.37 -21.29
CA VAL A 109 2.77 0.40 -20.50
C VAL A 109 3.22 -0.80 -21.32
N VAL A 110 2.36 -1.34 -22.20
CA VAL A 110 2.64 -2.60 -22.94
C VAL A 110 4.00 -2.60 -23.68
N PRO A 111 4.41 -1.56 -24.43
CA PRO A 111 5.71 -1.54 -25.11
C PRO A 111 6.94 -1.48 -24.18
N LEU A 112 6.71 -1.30 -22.87
CA LEU A 112 7.73 -1.14 -21.83
C LEU A 112 7.72 -2.32 -20.84
N LEU A 113 6.89 -3.34 -21.04
CA LEU A 113 6.96 -4.57 -20.27
C LEU A 113 8.25 -5.37 -20.59
N LEU A 114 8.60 -6.31 -19.72
CA LEU A 114 9.63 -7.31 -19.98
C LEU A 114 8.92 -8.63 -20.36
N PRO A 115 9.29 -9.30 -21.47
CA PRO A 115 8.49 -10.39 -22.04
C PRO A 115 8.33 -11.60 -21.10
N ASP A 116 9.38 -11.94 -20.35
CA ASP A 116 9.46 -13.17 -19.55
C ASP A 116 9.31 -12.93 -18.03
N THR A 117 8.84 -11.75 -17.60
CA THR A 117 8.68 -11.43 -16.16
C THR A 117 7.21 -11.15 -15.80
N PRO A 118 6.71 -11.63 -14.65
CA PRO A 118 5.37 -11.28 -14.17
C PRO A 118 5.21 -9.77 -13.97
N VAL A 119 4.01 -9.28 -14.29
CA VAL A 119 3.62 -7.89 -14.09
C VAL A 119 2.83 -7.77 -12.79
N VAL A 120 3.19 -6.77 -11.98
CA VAL A 120 2.52 -6.39 -10.74
C VAL A 120 1.95 -4.98 -10.93
N ALA A 121 0.64 -4.82 -10.78
CA ALA A 121 0.01 -3.50 -10.77
C ALA A 121 -0.22 -3.03 -9.33
N TRP A 122 0.10 -1.77 -9.03
CA TRP A 122 -0.07 -1.18 -7.70
C TRP A 122 -0.72 0.19 -7.75
N TRP A 123 -1.82 0.33 -7.01
CA TRP A 123 -2.48 1.60 -6.72
C TRP A 123 -2.16 2.00 -5.26
N PRO A 124 -1.28 2.99 -5.01
CA PRO A 124 -0.93 3.44 -3.65
C PRO A 124 -2.05 4.25 -2.97
N HIS A 125 -3.10 4.61 -3.71
CA HIS A 125 -4.22 5.46 -3.27
C HIS A 125 -5.53 4.97 -3.91
N GLU A 126 -6.35 5.88 -4.45
CA GLU A 126 -7.65 5.63 -5.08
C GLU A 126 -7.54 4.54 -6.17
N ALA A 127 -7.97 3.32 -5.85
CA ALA A 127 -7.85 2.15 -6.71
C ALA A 127 -9.18 1.85 -7.45
N PRO A 128 -9.12 1.34 -8.69
CA PRO A 128 -10.30 1.01 -9.50
C PRO A 128 -11.27 0.07 -8.77
N ALA A 129 -12.56 0.16 -9.10
CA ALA A 129 -13.62 -0.57 -8.39
C ALA A 129 -13.41 -2.09 -8.33
N VAL A 130 -12.94 -2.66 -9.45
CA VAL A 130 -12.53 -4.05 -9.59
C VAL A 130 -11.13 -4.02 -10.22
N PRO A 131 -10.04 -4.28 -9.46
CA PRO A 131 -8.68 -4.16 -9.99
C PRO A 131 -8.43 -5.03 -11.22
N ALA A 132 -8.99 -6.23 -11.28
CA ALA A 132 -8.90 -7.13 -12.44
C ALA A 132 -9.62 -6.62 -13.71
N GLN A 133 -10.44 -5.56 -13.62
CA GLN A 133 -11.12 -4.97 -14.78
C GLN A 133 -10.44 -3.68 -15.30
N ASP A 134 -9.58 -3.02 -14.52
CA ASP A 134 -8.80 -1.87 -15.01
C ASP A 134 -7.83 -2.34 -16.11
N PRO A 135 -7.67 -1.60 -17.23
CA PRO A 135 -6.79 -2.02 -18.33
C PRO A 135 -5.34 -2.31 -17.93
N ILE A 136 -4.80 -1.69 -16.87
CA ILE A 136 -3.47 -2.01 -16.34
C ILE A 136 -3.53 -3.26 -15.44
N GLY A 137 -4.63 -3.46 -14.71
CA GLY A 137 -4.86 -4.67 -13.92
C GLY A 137 -5.03 -5.93 -14.76
N GLN A 138 -5.63 -5.82 -15.95
CA GLN A 138 -5.73 -6.93 -16.91
C GLN A 138 -4.36 -7.42 -17.42
N LEU A 139 -3.33 -6.56 -17.38
CA LEU A 139 -1.95 -6.94 -17.70
C LEU A 139 -1.22 -7.63 -16.53
N ALA A 140 -1.77 -7.60 -15.31
CA ALA A 140 -1.04 -7.88 -14.08
C ALA A 140 -1.52 -9.14 -13.35
N GLN A 141 -0.58 -10.04 -13.07
CA GLN A 141 -0.79 -11.25 -12.29
C GLN A 141 -1.15 -10.92 -10.83
N ARG A 142 -0.43 -9.96 -10.23
CA ARG A 142 -0.62 -9.48 -8.87
C ARG A 142 -1.13 -8.04 -8.89
N ARG A 143 -2.19 -7.74 -8.13
CA ARG A 143 -2.86 -6.42 -8.14
C ARG A 143 -2.99 -5.89 -6.71
N ILE A 144 -2.14 -4.92 -6.38
CA ILE A 144 -1.96 -4.37 -5.04
C ILE A 144 -2.75 -3.07 -4.90
N THR A 145 -3.50 -2.95 -3.82
CA THR A 145 -4.25 -1.74 -3.43
C THR A 145 -3.86 -1.29 -2.01
N ASP A 146 -4.29 -0.13 -1.54
CA ASP A 146 -4.22 0.22 -0.11
C ASP A 146 -5.47 1.01 0.31
N ALA A 147 -6.50 0.29 0.76
CA ALA A 147 -7.73 0.88 1.26
C ALA A 147 -7.50 1.86 2.40
N ALA A 148 -6.42 1.71 3.19
CA ALA A 148 -6.08 2.65 4.26
C ALA A 148 -5.50 3.99 3.74
N ALA A 149 -5.23 4.10 2.44
CA ALA A 149 -4.75 5.30 1.77
C ALA A 149 -5.77 5.94 0.80
N GLU A 150 -6.98 5.38 0.68
CA GLU A 150 -8.13 5.96 -0.03
C GLU A 150 -8.91 6.95 0.85
N LYS A 151 -9.66 7.89 0.24
CA LYS A 151 -10.45 8.91 0.98
C LYS A 151 -11.51 8.35 1.93
N ASN A 152 -11.96 7.12 1.74
CA ASN A 152 -13.02 6.49 2.54
C ASN A 152 -12.65 5.03 2.86
N PRO A 153 -11.72 4.76 3.79
CA PRO A 153 -11.08 3.44 3.92
C PRO A 153 -12.01 2.24 4.13
N ILE A 154 -13.08 2.40 4.92
CA ILE A 154 -14.07 1.34 5.13
C ILE A 154 -14.88 1.06 3.85
N LYS A 155 -15.23 2.10 3.09
CA LYS A 155 -15.93 1.94 1.80
C LYS A 155 -15.01 1.29 0.76
N ALA A 156 -13.73 1.66 0.76
CA ALA A 156 -12.72 1.00 -0.07
C ALA A 156 -12.63 -0.49 0.26
N LEU A 157 -12.57 -0.87 1.55
CA LEU A 157 -12.56 -2.28 1.96
C LEU A 157 -13.82 -3.05 1.54
N ASP A 158 -15.01 -2.49 1.74
CA ASP A 158 -16.27 -3.08 1.27
C ASP A 158 -16.28 -3.23 -0.27
N GLN A 159 -15.63 -2.32 -0.99
CA GLN A 159 -15.44 -2.39 -2.43
C GLN A 159 -14.44 -3.49 -2.84
N ARG A 160 -13.27 -3.60 -2.18
CA ARG A 160 -12.31 -4.71 -2.38
C ARG A 160 -12.98 -6.07 -2.16
N LYS A 161 -13.82 -6.20 -1.13
CA LYS A 161 -14.64 -7.40 -0.86
C LYS A 161 -15.60 -7.72 -2.01
N SER A 162 -16.26 -6.70 -2.59
CA SER A 162 -17.23 -6.89 -3.68
C SER A 162 -16.60 -7.20 -5.04
N GLY A 163 -15.38 -6.72 -5.27
CA GLY A 163 -14.66 -6.85 -6.54
C GLY A 163 -13.50 -7.85 -6.55
N TYR A 164 -13.32 -8.63 -5.48
CA TYR A 164 -12.14 -9.49 -5.33
C TYR A 164 -12.03 -10.54 -6.45
N THR A 165 -10.84 -10.59 -7.06
CA THR A 165 -10.42 -11.59 -8.03
C THR A 165 -9.09 -12.22 -7.58
N PRO A 166 -8.86 -13.54 -7.74
CA PRO A 166 -7.57 -14.16 -7.41
C PRO A 166 -6.37 -13.41 -8.01
N GLY A 167 -5.37 -13.11 -7.16
CA GLY A 167 -4.25 -12.22 -7.47
C GLY A 167 -4.40 -10.80 -6.89
N ASP A 168 -5.59 -10.39 -6.47
CA ASP A 168 -5.81 -9.13 -5.73
C ASP A 168 -5.21 -9.19 -4.31
N THR A 169 -4.82 -8.04 -3.77
CA THR A 169 -4.35 -7.83 -2.39
C THR A 169 -4.49 -6.36 -1.97
N ASP A 170 -4.42 -6.10 -0.67
CA ASP A 170 -4.49 -4.76 -0.09
C ASP A 170 -3.44 -4.60 1.01
N LEU A 171 -2.65 -3.52 0.99
CA LEU A 171 -1.58 -3.31 1.96
C LEU A 171 -2.09 -3.15 3.41
N ALA A 172 -3.38 -2.84 3.61
CA ALA A 172 -4.00 -2.91 4.93
C ALA A 172 -4.04 -4.34 5.51
N TRP A 173 -3.96 -5.38 4.67
CA TRP A 173 -3.76 -6.78 5.07
C TRP A 173 -2.29 -7.08 5.37
N THR A 174 -1.35 -6.65 4.52
CA THR A 174 0.11 -6.83 4.73
C THR A 174 0.61 -6.14 6.00
N ARG A 175 -0.02 -5.03 6.40
CA ARG A 175 0.20 -4.36 7.69
C ARG A 175 -0.17 -5.23 8.91
N LEU A 176 -0.87 -6.35 8.72
CA LEU A 176 -1.26 -7.29 9.79
C LEU A 176 -0.25 -8.41 10.05
N THR A 177 0.74 -8.65 9.20
CA THR A 177 1.56 -9.88 9.27
C THR A 177 2.19 -10.13 10.65
N LEU A 178 2.68 -9.08 11.32
CA LEU A 178 3.18 -9.19 12.70
C LEU A 178 2.08 -9.54 13.72
N TRP A 179 0.88 -8.96 13.59
CA TRP A 179 -0.27 -9.29 14.44
C TRP A 179 -0.74 -10.73 14.20
N ARG A 180 -0.86 -11.16 12.94
CA ARG A 180 -1.23 -12.53 12.55
C ARG A 180 -0.24 -13.55 13.14
N ALA A 181 1.07 -13.29 13.03
CA ALA A 181 2.11 -14.16 13.57
C ALA A 181 2.10 -14.25 15.12
N MET A 182 1.94 -13.11 15.81
CA MET A 182 1.88 -13.12 17.29
C MET A 182 0.59 -13.77 17.83
N LEU A 183 -0.53 -13.65 17.11
CA LEU A 183 -1.77 -14.34 17.47
C LEU A 183 -1.70 -15.84 17.16
N ALA A 184 -1.11 -16.24 16.04
CA ALA A 184 -0.91 -17.66 15.68
C ALA A 184 -0.02 -18.38 16.70
N SER A 185 1.13 -17.78 17.08
CA SER A 185 2.06 -18.37 18.06
C SER A 185 1.52 -18.47 19.50
N ALA A 186 0.33 -17.92 19.77
CA ALA A 186 -0.42 -18.19 20.99
C ALA A 186 -1.30 -19.46 20.93
N PHE A 187 -1.38 -20.14 19.78
CA PHE A 187 -2.00 -21.46 19.62
C PHE A 187 -0.97 -22.59 19.59
N ASP A 188 0.28 -22.31 19.26
CA ASP A 188 1.41 -23.27 19.28
C ASP A 188 1.85 -23.66 20.71
N LEU A 189 1.10 -23.27 21.74
CA LEU A 189 1.41 -23.47 23.14
C LEU A 189 0.22 -24.09 23.92
N PRO A 190 0.50 -24.89 24.98
CA PRO A 190 -0.53 -25.36 25.90
C PRO A 190 -1.36 -24.20 26.48
N PRO A 191 -2.66 -24.39 26.75
CA PRO A 191 -3.36 -25.69 26.82
C PRO A 191 -4.01 -26.16 25.50
N TYR A 192 -3.70 -25.58 24.34
CA TYR A 192 -4.29 -25.93 23.03
C TYR A 192 -5.83 -25.87 22.96
N GLU A 193 -6.46 -25.13 23.88
CA GLU A 193 -7.91 -25.01 23.95
C GLU A 193 -8.49 -24.20 22.78
N ARG A 194 -9.67 -24.63 22.31
CA ARG A 194 -10.45 -23.84 21.35
C ARG A 194 -10.78 -22.47 21.94
N VAL A 195 -10.67 -21.44 21.12
CA VAL A 195 -11.26 -20.13 21.41
C VAL A 195 -12.79 -20.25 21.26
N THR A 196 -13.54 -19.52 22.08
CA THR A 196 -15.01 -19.52 22.07
C THR A 196 -15.61 -18.19 21.61
N ASP A 197 -14.90 -17.08 21.82
CA ASP A 197 -15.27 -15.72 21.43
C ASP A 197 -13.98 -14.91 21.22
N ALA A 198 -14.01 -13.87 20.39
CA ALA A 198 -12.90 -12.94 20.25
C ALA A 198 -13.34 -11.48 20.09
N GLU A 199 -12.50 -10.56 20.54
CA GLU A 199 -12.68 -9.12 20.36
C GLU A 199 -11.44 -8.48 19.73
N VAL A 200 -11.65 -7.55 18.80
CA VAL A 200 -10.61 -6.73 18.16
C VAL A 200 -10.93 -5.24 18.34
N GLY A 201 -10.10 -4.56 19.12
CA GLY A 201 -10.17 -3.14 19.40
C GLY A 201 -9.23 -2.32 18.51
N GLY A 202 -9.76 -1.25 17.91
CA GLY A 202 -8.95 -0.33 17.12
C GLY A 202 -9.71 0.90 16.62
N GLU A 203 -9.01 1.74 15.87
CA GLU A 203 -9.51 2.98 15.28
C GLU A 203 -10.69 2.73 14.32
N ALA A 204 -11.64 3.67 14.25
CA ALA A 204 -12.99 3.39 13.72
C ALA A 204 -13.06 3.19 12.20
N ASP A 205 -12.11 3.77 11.47
CA ASP A 205 -11.98 3.77 10.01
C ASP A 205 -10.90 2.80 9.50
N SER A 206 -10.16 2.14 10.40
CA SER A 206 -9.01 1.28 10.05
C SER A 206 -9.41 -0.03 9.34
N PRO A 207 -9.11 -0.21 8.03
CA PRO A 207 -9.44 -1.44 7.29
C PRO A 207 -8.69 -2.65 7.84
N SER A 208 -7.43 -2.46 8.27
CA SER A 208 -6.62 -3.47 8.96
C SER A 208 -7.34 -4.06 10.17
N THR A 209 -8.07 -3.24 10.95
CA THR A 209 -8.75 -3.71 12.16
C THR A 209 -9.96 -4.58 11.83
N ASP A 210 -10.72 -4.21 10.80
CA ASP A 210 -11.87 -4.99 10.32
C ASP A 210 -11.43 -6.28 9.60
N LEU A 211 -10.34 -6.23 8.82
CA LEU A 211 -9.69 -7.40 8.21
C LEU A 211 -9.17 -8.40 9.26
N LEU A 212 -8.56 -7.92 10.35
CA LEU A 212 -8.07 -8.79 11.42
C LEU A 212 -9.23 -9.50 12.16
N ALA A 213 -10.30 -8.77 12.45
CA ALA A 213 -11.52 -9.33 13.03
C ALA A 213 -12.17 -10.37 12.10
N ALA A 214 -12.21 -10.07 10.80
CA ALA A 214 -12.77 -10.95 9.79
C ALA A 214 -11.95 -12.23 9.57
N TRP A 215 -10.61 -12.13 9.57
CA TRP A 215 -9.72 -13.28 9.54
C TRP A 215 -9.95 -14.21 10.74
N LEU A 216 -10.02 -13.67 11.96
CA LEU A 216 -10.32 -14.46 13.16
C LEU A 216 -11.69 -15.13 13.04
N ALA A 217 -12.73 -14.43 12.57
CA ALA A 217 -14.07 -15.00 12.35
C ALA A 217 -14.09 -16.08 11.25
N GLY A 218 -13.23 -15.96 10.24
CA GLY A 218 -13.07 -16.93 9.16
C GLY A 218 -12.34 -18.20 9.61
N ALA A 219 -11.21 -18.05 10.27
CA ALA A 219 -10.31 -19.13 10.67
C ALA A 219 -10.81 -19.89 11.90
N LEU A 220 -11.21 -19.17 12.97
CA LEU A 220 -11.64 -19.77 14.23
C LEU A 220 -13.12 -20.21 14.23
N LYS A 221 -13.93 -19.65 13.32
CA LYS A 221 -15.39 -19.90 13.19
C LYS A 221 -16.20 -19.58 14.46
N VAL A 222 -15.71 -18.63 15.26
CA VAL A 222 -16.38 -18.09 16.46
C VAL A 222 -17.01 -16.73 16.17
N PRO A 223 -17.93 -16.22 17.02
CA PRO A 223 -18.28 -14.81 17.04
C PRO A 223 -17.03 -13.95 17.24
N VAL A 224 -16.88 -12.89 16.44
CA VAL A 224 -15.83 -11.89 16.63
C VAL A 224 -16.43 -10.50 16.71
N LYS A 225 -16.26 -9.88 17.88
CA LYS A 225 -16.68 -8.52 18.16
C LYS A 225 -15.63 -7.53 17.69
N ARG A 226 -16.06 -6.52 16.93
CA ARG A 226 -15.25 -5.37 16.54
C ARG A 226 -15.69 -4.16 17.34
N SER A 227 -14.76 -3.55 18.06
CA SER A 227 -15.02 -2.38 18.91
C SER A 227 -14.10 -1.21 18.58
N LYS A 228 -14.59 0.00 18.84
CA LYS A 228 -13.82 1.23 18.71
C LYS A 228 -12.93 1.40 19.93
N ALA A 229 -11.61 1.41 19.72
CA ALA A 229 -10.66 1.77 20.76
C ALA A 229 -10.82 3.25 21.15
N ALA A 230 -10.74 3.56 22.45
CA ALA A 230 -10.90 4.92 22.96
C ALA A 230 -9.65 5.80 22.73
N ARG A 231 -8.46 5.19 22.60
CA ARG A 231 -7.16 5.82 22.34
C ARG A 231 -6.26 4.81 21.62
N GLY A 232 -5.25 5.30 20.90
CA GLY A 232 -4.37 4.50 20.02
C GLY A 232 -4.70 4.70 18.54
N VAL A 233 -3.88 4.14 17.65
CA VAL A 233 -3.95 4.39 16.19
C VAL A 233 -3.87 3.05 15.44
N GLY A 234 -4.78 2.83 14.49
CA GLY A 234 -5.05 1.52 13.90
C GLY A 234 -5.51 0.49 14.94
N ILE A 235 -4.98 -0.74 14.88
CA ILE A 235 -5.25 -1.80 15.87
C ILE A 235 -4.58 -1.45 17.21
N VAL A 236 -5.32 -1.63 18.30
CA VAL A 236 -4.88 -1.34 19.67
C VAL A 236 -4.86 -2.59 20.53
N ASP A 237 -5.88 -3.46 20.43
CA ASP A 237 -5.99 -4.68 21.21
C ASP A 237 -6.65 -5.83 20.44
N VAL A 238 -6.27 -7.05 20.79
CA VAL A 238 -6.97 -8.30 20.41
C VAL A 238 -7.09 -9.18 21.63
N ARG A 239 -8.28 -9.73 21.86
CA ARG A 239 -8.62 -10.58 22.99
C ARG A 239 -9.26 -11.87 22.47
N LEU A 240 -8.70 -13.03 22.80
CA LEU A 240 -9.21 -14.35 22.43
C LEU A 240 -9.62 -15.10 23.70
N VAL A 241 -10.90 -15.46 23.83
CA VAL A 241 -11.44 -16.13 25.01
C VAL A 241 -11.25 -17.64 24.90
N ARG A 242 -10.53 -18.25 25.85
CA ARG A 242 -10.43 -19.70 26.06
C ARG A 242 -11.01 -20.07 27.43
N ARG A 243 -11.26 -21.35 27.69
CA ARG A 243 -11.77 -21.85 28.99
C ARG A 243 -10.80 -21.56 30.14
N SER A 244 -9.49 -21.67 29.89
CA SER A 244 -8.40 -21.32 30.81
C SER A 244 -8.22 -19.81 31.04
N GLY A 245 -8.89 -18.95 30.28
CA GLY A 245 -8.83 -17.48 30.39
C GLY A 245 -8.63 -16.79 29.04
N VAL A 246 -8.36 -15.48 29.08
CA VAL A 246 -8.20 -14.66 27.88
C VAL A 246 -6.73 -14.58 27.47
N VAL A 247 -6.44 -14.89 26.21
CA VAL A 247 -5.20 -14.48 25.53
C VAL A 247 -5.40 -13.06 25.05
N GLU A 248 -4.56 -12.12 25.49
CA GLU A 248 -4.70 -10.69 25.19
C GLU A 248 -3.39 -10.13 24.61
N LEU A 249 -3.50 -9.39 23.50
CA LEU A 249 -2.39 -8.75 22.80
C LEU A 249 -2.70 -7.26 22.64
N VAL A 250 -2.01 -6.40 23.41
CA VAL A 250 -2.28 -4.94 23.46
C VAL A 250 -1.05 -4.15 23.01
N ARG A 251 -1.25 -3.18 22.11
CA ARG A 251 -0.22 -2.25 21.62
C ARG A 251 -0.70 -0.79 21.77
N PRO A 252 -0.56 -0.19 22.96
CA PRO A 252 -1.12 1.14 23.24
C PRO A 252 -0.30 2.30 22.66
N ASP A 253 0.99 2.08 22.35
CA ASP A 253 1.96 3.10 21.90
C ASP A 253 2.22 3.08 20.37
N GLY A 254 1.60 2.15 19.64
CA GLY A 254 1.84 1.92 18.21
C GLY A 254 3.18 1.25 17.86
N LYS A 255 4.00 0.86 18.85
CA LYS A 255 5.35 0.30 18.68
C LYS A 255 5.55 -1.05 19.36
N VAL A 256 5.24 -1.18 20.66
CA VAL A 256 5.48 -2.39 21.44
C VAL A 256 4.17 -2.99 21.89
N GLY A 257 3.94 -4.25 21.52
CA GLY A 257 2.85 -5.05 22.06
C GLY A 257 3.24 -5.72 23.38
N THR A 258 2.26 -5.96 24.25
CA THR A 258 2.34 -6.94 25.33
C THR A 258 1.39 -8.08 25.01
N LEU A 259 1.92 -9.30 24.93
CA LEU A 259 1.17 -10.55 24.85
C LEU A 259 1.05 -11.15 26.25
N SER A 260 -0.17 -11.25 26.76
CA SER A 260 -0.51 -11.86 28.05
C SER A 260 -1.34 -13.13 27.82
N GLN A 261 -1.01 -14.22 28.51
CA GLN A 261 -1.71 -15.51 28.38
C GLN A 261 -1.83 -16.18 29.75
N PRO A 262 -2.92 -16.92 30.04
CA PRO A 262 -3.09 -17.61 31.33
C PRO A 262 -1.96 -18.61 31.60
N GLY A 263 -1.37 -18.57 32.79
CA GLY A 263 -0.28 -19.47 33.19
C GLY A 263 1.08 -19.21 32.51
N GLN A 264 1.23 -18.10 31.78
CA GLN A 264 2.47 -17.73 31.08
C GLN A 264 2.96 -16.34 31.54
N PRO A 265 4.28 -16.06 31.50
CA PRO A 265 4.77 -14.70 31.70
C PRO A 265 4.39 -13.79 30.53
N GLU A 266 4.11 -12.51 30.83
CA GLU A 266 3.83 -11.50 29.81
C GLU A 266 5.05 -11.28 28.91
N ARG A 267 4.84 -11.22 27.60
CA ARG A 267 5.91 -11.08 26.60
C ARG A 267 5.77 -9.76 25.88
N ARG A 268 6.83 -8.95 25.89
CA ARG A 268 6.91 -7.74 25.05
C ARG A 268 7.31 -8.15 23.63
N VAL A 269 6.55 -7.69 22.64
CA VAL A 269 6.70 -8.08 21.23
C VAL A 269 6.79 -6.84 20.34
N ALA A 270 7.64 -6.89 19.31
CA ALA A 270 7.79 -5.83 18.33
C ALA A 270 6.56 -5.82 17.39
N LEU A 271 5.67 -4.82 17.55
CA LEU A 271 4.46 -4.66 16.75
C LEU A 271 4.37 -3.25 16.15
N GLN A 272 5.50 -2.67 15.77
CA GLN A 272 5.54 -1.38 15.10
C GLN A 272 4.61 -1.36 13.88
N ARG A 273 3.98 -0.21 13.61
CA ARG A 273 3.34 0.01 12.31
C ARG A 273 4.39 -0.19 11.21
N ARG A 274 4.06 -1.01 10.22
CA ARG A 274 4.93 -1.26 9.06
C ARG A 274 4.86 -0.11 8.07
N ASP A 275 6.01 0.32 7.58
CA ASP A 275 6.11 1.37 6.57
C ASP A 275 5.66 0.86 5.19
N LEU A 276 5.37 1.78 4.27
CA LEU A 276 4.88 1.44 2.93
C LEU A 276 5.83 0.50 2.16
N ARG A 277 7.15 0.79 2.21
CA ARG A 277 8.19 -0.04 1.59
C ARG A 277 8.22 -1.48 2.14
N ASP A 278 8.00 -1.64 3.45
CA ASP A 278 8.13 -2.94 4.13
C ASP A 278 6.94 -3.85 3.80
N CYS A 279 5.77 -3.25 3.51
CA CYS A 279 4.59 -3.96 3.02
C CYS A 279 4.69 -4.23 1.51
N LEU A 280 5.14 -3.26 0.70
CA LEU A 280 5.31 -3.47 -0.74
C LEU A 280 6.32 -4.58 -1.02
N ALA A 281 7.47 -4.61 -0.34
CA ALA A 281 8.45 -5.69 -0.48
C ALA A 281 7.83 -7.06 -0.16
N GLU A 282 7.02 -7.18 0.91
CA GLU A 282 6.37 -8.45 1.25
C GLU A 282 5.38 -8.95 0.19
N GLU A 283 4.59 -8.07 -0.43
CA GLU A 283 3.68 -8.46 -1.52
C GLU A 283 4.41 -8.81 -2.83
N LEU A 284 5.69 -8.42 -2.99
CA LEU A 284 6.53 -8.85 -4.12
C LEU A 284 7.25 -10.19 -3.88
N ARG A 285 7.27 -10.72 -2.65
CA ARG A 285 7.84 -12.05 -2.32
C ARG A 285 7.00 -13.21 -2.82
N ARG A 286 5.68 -13.03 -2.94
CA ARG A 286 4.72 -14.06 -3.39
C ARG A 286 3.68 -13.42 -4.30
N LEU A 287 3.67 -13.84 -5.56
CA LEU A 287 2.75 -13.32 -6.57
C LEU A 287 1.50 -14.18 -6.77
N ASP A 288 1.46 -15.37 -6.14
CA ASP A 288 0.29 -16.25 -6.10
C ASP A 288 -0.87 -15.63 -5.28
N PRO A 289 -2.13 -16.05 -5.52
CA PRO A 289 -3.27 -15.65 -4.71
C PRO A 289 -3.06 -15.86 -3.20
N ASP A 290 -3.59 -14.96 -2.38
CA ASP A 290 -3.65 -15.11 -0.92
C ASP A 290 -5.05 -15.58 -0.50
N GLU A 291 -5.20 -16.89 -0.37
CA GLU A 291 -6.42 -17.56 0.10
C GLU A 291 -6.83 -17.12 1.53
N VAL A 292 -5.88 -16.65 2.35
CA VAL A 292 -6.12 -16.21 3.72
C VAL A 292 -6.67 -14.78 3.73
N TYR A 293 -6.22 -13.93 2.81
CA TYR A 293 -6.84 -12.63 2.51
C TYR A 293 -8.27 -12.82 1.98
N GLU A 294 -8.46 -13.75 1.04
CA GLU A 294 -9.78 -14.09 0.50
C GLU A 294 -10.74 -14.60 1.59
N LEU A 295 -10.26 -15.48 2.48
CA LEU A 295 -11.00 -15.94 3.65
C LEU A 295 -11.39 -14.78 4.58
N ALA A 296 -10.50 -13.79 4.78
CA ALA A 296 -10.79 -12.60 5.56
C ALA A 296 -11.86 -11.73 4.88
N LEU A 297 -11.72 -11.40 3.59
CA LEU A 297 -12.72 -10.62 2.84
C LEU A 297 -14.11 -11.29 2.88
N LYS A 298 -14.18 -12.59 2.56
CA LYS A 298 -15.43 -13.38 2.63
C LYS A 298 -16.03 -13.41 4.04
N SER A 299 -15.21 -13.27 5.07
CA SER A 299 -15.63 -13.30 6.48
C SER A 299 -15.95 -11.92 7.08
N LEU A 300 -15.76 -10.81 6.36
CA LEU A 300 -16.14 -9.46 6.83
C LEU A 300 -17.62 -9.37 7.26
N GLY A 301 -18.50 -10.13 6.60
CA GLY A 301 -19.93 -10.19 6.95
C GLY A 301 -20.26 -10.92 8.26
N LYS A 302 -19.27 -11.56 8.91
CA LYS A 302 -19.44 -12.29 10.18
C LYS A 302 -19.06 -11.45 11.41
N VAL A 303 -18.47 -10.26 11.19
CA VAL A 303 -17.90 -9.41 12.26
C VAL A 303 -19.00 -8.60 12.94
N VAL A 304 -19.17 -8.78 14.24
CA VAL A 304 -20.18 -8.08 15.04
C VAL A 304 -19.64 -6.72 15.48
N ARG A 305 -20.02 -5.65 14.77
CA ARG A 305 -19.64 -4.27 15.14
C ARG A 305 -20.38 -3.81 16.40
N GLY A 306 -19.67 -3.77 17.53
CA GLY A 306 -20.20 -3.36 18.83
C GLY A 306 -20.30 -1.84 18.98
N ARG A 307 -21.47 -1.33 19.39
CA ARG A 307 -21.70 0.11 19.61
C ARG A 307 -20.98 0.66 20.85
N THR A 308 -20.70 -0.18 21.84
CA THR A 308 -20.04 0.21 23.09
C THR A 308 -18.52 0.07 22.95
N PRO A 309 -17.72 1.14 23.18
CA PRO A 309 -16.25 1.04 23.15
C PRO A 309 -15.74 0.19 24.30
N THR A 310 -14.69 -0.59 24.05
CA THR A 310 -13.98 -1.34 25.10
C THR A 310 -13.26 -0.40 26.05
N LYS A 311 -13.43 -0.63 27.35
CA LYS A 311 -12.39 -0.25 28.31
C LYS A 311 -11.20 -1.17 28.05
N ALA A 312 -10.17 -0.66 27.38
CA ALA A 312 -8.87 -1.33 27.33
C ALA A 312 -8.47 -1.71 28.76
N SER A 313 -8.08 -2.97 28.98
CA SER A 313 -7.70 -3.43 30.32
C SER A 313 -6.58 -2.55 30.84
N ALA A 314 -6.76 -1.99 32.04
CA ALA A 314 -5.82 -1.01 32.57
C ALA A 314 -4.48 -1.72 32.85
N VAL A 315 -3.48 -1.49 31.98
CA VAL A 315 -2.14 -2.07 32.07
C VAL A 315 -1.66 -1.96 33.52
N ARG A 316 -1.55 -3.10 34.18
CA ARG A 316 -1.17 -3.15 35.59
C ARG A 316 0.26 -2.64 35.67
N LYS A 317 0.44 -1.41 36.17
CA LYS A 317 1.75 -0.80 36.40
C LYS A 317 2.62 -1.84 37.10
N PRO A 318 3.82 -2.19 36.56
CA PRO A 318 4.68 -3.17 37.20
C PRO A 318 4.86 -2.81 38.67
N ALA A 319 4.57 -3.78 39.56
CA ALA A 319 4.82 -3.59 40.98
C ALA A 319 6.31 -3.28 41.13
N ALA A 320 6.64 -2.09 41.63
CA ALA A 320 8.03 -1.68 41.78
C ALA A 320 8.73 -2.70 42.69
N ALA A 321 9.67 -3.45 42.13
CA ALA A 321 10.50 -4.34 42.90
C ALA A 321 11.18 -3.51 43.99
N LYS A 322 10.92 -3.83 45.27
CA LYS A 322 11.60 -3.16 46.38
C LYS A 322 13.08 -3.45 46.24
N ALA A 323 13.85 -2.44 45.86
CA ALA A 323 15.30 -2.52 45.90
C ALA A 323 15.73 -2.83 47.33
N ALA A 324 16.48 -3.93 47.51
CA ALA A 324 17.22 -4.12 48.75
C ALA A 324 18.26 -2.98 48.87
N PRO A 325 18.45 -2.39 50.06
CA PRO A 325 19.35 -1.26 50.21
C PRO A 325 20.80 -1.69 49.97
N SER A 326 21.47 -0.99 49.05
CA SER A 326 22.93 -1.08 48.90
C SER A 326 23.59 -0.46 50.13
N ALA A 327 24.49 -1.20 50.78
CA ALA A 327 25.30 -0.66 51.88
C ALA A 327 26.34 0.31 51.32
N ALA A 328 26.53 1.45 51.99
CA ALA A 328 27.57 2.43 51.67
C ALA A 328 28.94 2.01 52.23
N ALA A 329 30.00 2.63 51.73
CA ALA A 329 31.39 2.24 51.99
C ALA A 329 31.92 2.68 53.36
N THR A 330 32.94 1.93 53.84
CA THR A 330 33.86 2.34 54.90
C THR A 330 35.29 2.24 54.36
N ALA A 331 36.17 3.16 54.73
CA ALA A 331 37.56 3.19 54.26
C ALA A 331 38.54 2.49 55.22
N ALA A 332 39.69 2.05 54.67
CA ALA A 332 41.06 1.97 55.21
C ALA A 332 41.29 1.86 56.75
N PRO A 333 42.26 1.04 57.22
CA PRO A 333 43.63 1.02 56.68
C PRO A 333 44.33 -0.35 56.59
N SER A 334 45.65 -0.31 56.38
CA SER A 334 46.56 -1.39 55.99
C SER A 334 47.09 -2.30 57.10
N VAL A 335 47.46 -3.53 56.73
CA VAL A 335 48.66 -4.23 57.27
C VAL A 335 49.32 -5.07 56.16
N ALA A 336 50.60 -5.39 56.32
CA ALA A 336 51.41 -6.04 55.29
C ALA A 336 51.38 -7.59 55.36
N GLY A 337 51.53 -8.23 54.19
CA GLY A 337 51.78 -9.66 54.02
C GLY A 337 52.74 -9.87 52.84
N LYS A 338 53.58 -10.90 52.88
CA LYS A 338 54.77 -11.05 52.03
C LYS A 338 54.90 -12.51 51.54
N ALA A 339 55.52 -12.69 50.36
CA ALA A 339 55.97 -13.98 49.80
C ALA A 339 54.84 -14.92 49.27
N ASP A 340 55.05 -15.79 48.27
CA ASP A 340 56.23 -15.97 47.39
C ASP A 340 55.87 -16.56 45.99
N ALA A 341 56.90 -16.86 45.18
CA ALA A 341 56.99 -17.56 43.89
C ALA A 341 55.87 -18.58 43.53
N SER A 342 55.52 -18.82 42.25
CA SER A 342 56.47 -19.24 41.18
C SER A 342 55.90 -19.12 39.74
N GLY A 343 56.79 -19.02 38.73
CA GLY A 343 56.50 -19.35 37.32
C GLY A 343 56.91 -20.81 36.98
N PRO A 344 57.24 -21.20 35.72
CA PRO A 344 57.26 -20.49 34.42
C PRO A 344 56.31 -21.18 33.38
N GLY A 345 56.31 -20.99 32.04
CA GLY A 345 57.01 -20.09 31.09
C GLY A 345 56.84 -20.54 29.60
N GLY A 346 57.38 -19.77 28.65
CA GLY A 346 57.36 -20.03 27.18
C GLY A 346 56.59 -18.94 26.40
N LYS A 347 57.18 -18.07 25.55
CA LYS A 347 57.91 -18.26 24.26
C LYS A 347 57.03 -18.85 23.14
N ALA A 348 56.91 -18.27 21.93
CA ALA A 348 57.26 -16.95 21.36
C ALA A 348 56.34 -16.73 20.12
N GLY A 349 55.84 -15.53 19.75
CA GLY A 349 56.53 -14.47 18.99
C GLY A 349 56.41 -14.68 17.45
N PRO A 350 56.66 -13.69 16.56
CA PRO A 350 56.52 -12.22 16.67
C PRO A 350 55.74 -11.57 15.49
N SER A 351 55.24 -10.32 15.63
CA SER A 351 55.23 -9.31 14.53
C SER A 351 54.85 -7.90 15.02
N GLN A 352 55.48 -6.90 14.41
CA GLN A 352 55.41 -5.44 14.61
C GLN A 352 53.99 -4.88 14.35
N ALA A 353 53.44 -3.90 15.10
CA ALA A 353 53.82 -2.49 15.34
C ALA A 353 53.52 -1.55 14.14
N GLY A 354 52.98 -0.33 14.31
CA GLY A 354 52.56 0.38 15.54
C GLY A 354 51.88 1.75 15.24
N GLY A 355 51.72 2.61 16.27
CA GLY A 355 51.00 3.91 16.20
C GLY A 355 49.50 3.77 16.54
N LYS A 356 48.83 4.44 17.49
CA LYS A 356 48.95 5.78 18.15
C LYS A 356 48.85 6.98 17.20
N ALA A 357 48.15 8.08 17.53
CA ALA A 357 47.13 8.38 18.57
C ALA A 357 46.51 9.78 18.32
N GLY A 358 45.43 10.14 19.03
CA GLY A 358 44.76 11.46 19.00
C GLY A 358 43.36 11.39 18.36
N SER A 359 42.21 11.70 18.97
CA SER A 359 41.76 12.41 20.19
C SER A 359 41.63 13.95 20.13
N SER A 360 40.36 14.41 20.18
CA SER A 360 39.84 15.64 20.82
C SER A 360 40.30 17.03 20.29
N GLU A 361 39.54 18.13 20.37
CA GLU A 361 38.20 18.36 20.95
C GLU A 361 37.41 19.53 20.26
N ALA A 362 36.35 20.02 20.92
CA ALA A 362 35.32 20.93 20.41
C ALA A 362 35.71 22.42 20.22
N GLY A 363 34.87 23.18 19.50
CA GLY A 363 34.90 24.65 19.42
C GLY A 363 33.66 25.22 18.69
N GLY A 364 32.86 26.08 19.34
CA GLY A 364 31.55 26.53 18.84
C GLY A 364 31.47 27.98 18.32
N LYS A 365 30.22 28.51 18.30
CA LYS A 365 29.69 29.86 17.89
C LYS A 365 29.04 29.99 16.50
N ALA A 366 27.92 30.72 16.50
CA ALA A 366 27.32 31.49 15.40
C ALA A 366 27.53 33.02 15.67
N PRO A 367 27.34 33.93 14.70
CA PRO A 367 26.01 34.53 14.30
C PRO A 367 25.80 34.52 12.76
N ALA A 368 24.65 34.75 12.10
CA ALA A 368 23.46 35.62 12.22
C ALA A 368 23.50 36.93 11.36
N SER A 369 22.45 37.13 10.51
CA SER A 369 22.03 38.37 9.78
C SER A 369 23.04 39.01 8.78
N GLU A 370 22.71 39.83 7.77
CA GLU A 370 21.51 40.57 7.26
C GLU A 370 21.36 40.29 5.71
N ALA A 371 20.31 40.57 4.92
CA ALA A 371 19.15 41.49 4.88
C ALA A 371 19.41 42.93 4.32
N GLY A 372 19.03 43.24 3.06
CA GLY A 372 18.88 44.62 2.56
C GLY A 372 18.97 44.87 1.04
N GLY A 373 18.21 45.86 0.53
CA GLY A 373 18.38 46.55 -0.79
C GLY A 373 18.14 45.72 -2.07
N LYS A 374 17.07 45.87 -2.88
CA LYS A 374 16.26 47.01 -3.33
C LYS A 374 16.98 48.02 -4.24
N ALA A 375 16.82 47.87 -5.56
CA ALA A 375 16.80 48.96 -6.54
C ALA A 375 16.02 48.53 -7.80
N ALA A 376 15.33 49.47 -8.45
CA ALA A 376 14.70 49.27 -9.74
C ALA A 376 14.83 50.56 -10.56
N SER A 377 14.96 50.42 -11.88
CA SER A 377 14.75 51.52 -12.84
C SER A 377 14.26 50.93 -14.16
N ALA A 378 13.50 51.72 -14.92
CA ALA A 378 12.89 51.28 -16.18
C ALA A 378 12.81 52.43 -17.18
N THR A 379 13.47 52.24 -18.33
CA THR A 379 13.33 52.99 -19.61
C THR A 379 14.10 52.18 -20.67
N GLY A 380 13.70 52.04 -21.93
CA GLY A 380 12.44 52.40 -22.59
C GLY A 380 12.67 53.07 -23.96
N GLY A 381 12.25 52.43 -25.06
CA GLY A 381 12.13 53.14 -26.36
C GLY A 381 12.43 52.36 -27.64
N LYS A 382 11.38 52.13 -28.44
CA LYS A 382 11.30 52.19 -29.92
C LYS A 382 12.16 51.29 -30.84
N ALA A 383 11.42 50.40 -31.50
CA ALA A 383 11.23 50.32 -32.96
C ALA A 383 12.34 49.76 -33.89
N GLY A 384 11.93 48.81 -34.75
CA GLY A 384 12.73 48.29 -35.87
C GLY A 384 12.05 47.06 -36.51
N THR A 385 11.32 47.27 -37.61
CA THR A 385 10.78 46.19 -38.46
C THR A 385 11.34 46.37 -39.87
N PRO A 386 11.63 45.27 -40.59
CA PRO A 386 11.00 45.15 -41.91
C PRO A 386 10.53 43.71 -42.26
N ALA A 387 9.97 43.60 -43.47
CA ALA A 387 9.47 42.44 -44.21
C ALA A 387 10.02 41.04 -43.80
N ALA A 388 9.20 39.99 -43.62
CA ALA A 388 8.16 39.41 -44.49
C ALA A 388 8.70 38.62 -45.70
N ALA A 389 8.57 37.29 -45.62
CA ALA A 389 8.65 36.37 -46.75
C ALA A 389 7.63 35.23 -46.56
N LYS A 390 6.77 35.00 -47.55
CA LYS A 390 5.94 33.79 -47.69
C LYS A 390 6.43 33.00 -48.89
N ALA A 391 6.51 31.68 -48.76
CA ALA A 391 6.60 30.75 -49.88
C ALA A 391 5.56 29.65 -49.69
N ALA A 392 4.93 29.23 -50.79
CA ALA A 392 3.90 28.20 -50.85
C ALA A 392 4.39 27.02 -51.72
N PRO A 393 3.78 25.82 -51.64
CA PRO A 393 4.37 24.60 -52.19
C PRO A 393 4.14 24.45 -53.72
N PRO A 394 4.97 23.64 -54.40
CA PRO A 394 4.70 23.20 -55.78
C PRO A 394 3.53 22.21 -55.82
N ALA A 395 2.84 22.17 -56.97
CA ALA A 395 1.64 21.37 -57.18
C ALA A 395 1.90 19.99 -57.82
N ALA A 396 0.86 19.16 -57.89
CA ALA A 396 0.94 17.78 -58.40
C ALA A 396 1.00 17.68 -59.94
N GLY A 397 1.73 16.68 -60.43
CA GLY A 397 1.63 16.17 -61.81
C GLY A 397 0.81 14.88 -61.87
N LYS A 398 -0.07 14.74 -62.87
CA LYS A 398 -0.82 13.50 -63.18
C LYS A 398 -0.30 12.85 -64.46
N ALA A 399 -0.11 11.53 -64.46
CA ALA A 399 -0.53 10.57 -65.51
C ALA A 399 0.14 9.19 -65.27
N GLY A 400 -0.57 8.07 -65.51
CA GLY A 400 0.04 6.73 -65.46
C GLY A 400 -0.89 5.58 -65.05
N SER A 401 -1.62 5.01 -66.01
CA SER A 401 -2.44 3.78 -65.86
C SER A 401 -2.98 3.36 -67.24
N PRO A 402 -3.48 2.11 -67.47
CA PRO A 402 -3.65 0.99 -66.51
C PRO A 402 -3.21 -0.42 -67.02
N ALA A 403 -3.07 -1.38 -66.11
CA ALA A 403 -3.28 -2.83 -66.34
C ALA A 403 -3.59 -3.50 -64.98
N LYS A 404 -4.59 -4.38 -64.71
CA LYS A 404 -5.56 -5.23 -65.45
C LYS A 404 -5.29 -6.75 -65.30
N GLY A 405 -5.74 -7.30 -64.17
CA GLY A 405 -6.04 -8.73 -63.92
C GLY A 405 -6.71 -8.86 -62.54
N LYS A 406 -7.97 -9.28 -62.35
CA LYS A 406 -8.71 -10.52 -62.69
C LYS A 406 -8.37 -11.75 -61.81
N ASN A 407 -9.20 -11.96 -60.78
CA ASN A 407 -9.84 -13.21 -60.28
C ASN A 407 -10.06 -13.08 -58.74
N SER A 408 -11.27 -13.14 -58.15
CA SER A 408 -12.28 -14.22 -58.04
C SER A 408 -11.78 -15.45 -57.23
N SER A 409 -12.43 -15.96 -56.18
CA SER A 409 -13.68 -15.61 -55.42
C SER A 409 -13.49 -16.08 -53.94
N SER A 410 -14.44 -16.21 -52.99
CA SER A 410 -15.91 -16.19 -52.86
C SER A 410 -16.25 -15.79 -51.40
N ALA A 411 -17.22 -14.94 -51.06
CA ALA A 411 -18.68 -15.04 -51.18
C ALA A 411 -19.37 -16.08 -50.25
N ALA A 412 -19.75 -15.66 -49.03
CA ALA A 412 -20.79 -16.28 -48.21
C ALA A 412 -21.46 -15.23 -47.30
N LYS A 413 -22.77 -15.00 -47.44
CA LYS A 413 -23.55 -14.03 -46.64
C LYS A 413 -24.99 -14.53 -46.50
N VAL A 414 -25.36 -15.03 -45.32
CA VAL A 414 -26.72 -15.51 -45.03
C VAL A 414 -27.54 -14.38 -44.39
N LYS A 415 -28.80 -14.20 -44.82
CA LYS A 415 -29.75 -13.27 -44.20
C LYS A 415 -31.19 -13.71 -44.46
N GLY A 416 -32.03 -13.68 -43.42
CA GLY A 416 -33.47 -13.95 -43.50
C GLY A 416 -33.90 -15.18 -42.66
N SER A 417 -35.13 -15.25 -42.15
CA SER A 417 -36.19 -14.22 -42.11
C SER A 417 -37.32 -14.59 -41.14
N SER A 418 -38.28 -13.65 -40.94
CA SER A 418 -39.63 -13.85 -40.35
C SER A 418 -39.74 -14.07 -38.83
N ALA A 419 -40.88 -13.84 -38.16
CA ALA A 419 -41.97 -12.87 -38.36
C ALA A 419 -42.94 -12.90 -37.15
N ALA A 420 -43.80 -11.86 -37.02
CA ALA A 420 -44.89 -11.70 -36.06
C ALA A 420 -44.48 -11.60 -34.56
N GLY A 421 -45.28 -10.96 -33.67
CA GLY A 421 -46.54 -10.26 -33.89
C GLY A 421 -46.81 -9.18 -32.83
N ARG A 422 -47.76 -8.27 -33.10
CA ARG A 422 -48.21 -7.25 -32.14
C ARG A 422 -49.37 -7.77 -31.30
N ALA A 423 -49.45 -7.35 -30.04
CA ALA A 423 -50.70 -7.13 -29.32
C ALA A 423 -50.55 -5.87 -28.45
N ASP A 424 -51.58 -5.03 -28.41
CA ASP A 424 -51.60 -3.73 -27.71
C ASP A 424 -53.02 -3.50 -27.20
N THR A 425 -53.19 -3.25 -25.90
CA THR A 425 -54.49 -2.98 -25.27
C THR A 425 -54.37 -1.99 -24.10
N SER A 426 -54.69 -0.73 -24.41
CA SER A 426 -55.32 0.21 -23.46
C SER A 426 -56.70 -0.31 -22.99
N ALA A 427 -57.43 0.26 -22.02
CA ALA A 427 -57.29 1.52 -21.27
C ALA A 427 -58.16 1.51 -19.98
N ALA A 428 -57.96 2.52 -19.11
CA ALA A 428 -58.92 3.05 -18.12
C ALA A 428 -59.43 2.12 -16.97
N GLY A 429 -59.86 2.66 -15.81
CA GLY A 429 -59.71 4.02 -15.30
C GLY A 429 -60.63 4.39 -14.12
N LYS A 430 -60.34 5.55 -13.49
CA LYS A 430 -61.16 6.33 -12.54
C LYS A 430 -61.56 5.74 -11.17
N ALA A 431 -60.97 6.38 -10.14
CA ALA A 431 -61.62 7.13 -9.06
C ALA A 431 -62.56 6.46 -8.03
N GLY A 432 -62.43 6.90 -6.77
CA GLY A 432 -63.33 6.60 -5.65
C GLY A 432 -62.81 7.22 -4.35
N GLU A 433 -63.40 8.34 -3.92
CA GLU A 433 -63.11 8.98 -2.62
C GLU A 433 -63.86 8.27 -1.47
N GLY A 434 -63.33 8.32 -0.24
CA GLY A 434 -64.02 7.79 0.94
C GLY A 434 -63.34 8.21 2.24
N LYS A 435 -63.94 9.14 3.00
CA LYS A 435 -63.33 9.81 4.15
C LYS A 435 -64.28 9.84 5.37
N ALA A 436 -64.05 8.95 6.33
CA ALA A 436 -64.48 9.06 7.74
C ALA A 436 -63.52 8.20 8.58
N ALA A 437 -62.96 8.60 9.73
CA ALA A 437 -63.45 9.37 10.87
C ALA A 437 -64.37 8.55 11.80
N GLY A 438 -63.86 8.21 13.00
CA GLY A 438 -64.59 7.49 14.04
C GLY A 438 -63.74 7.37 15.32
N ASN A 439 -64.13 8.10 16.38
CA ASN A 439 -63.50 7.99 17.71
C ASN A 439 -63.96 6.71 18.43
N GLY A 440 -63.10 6.18 19.30
CA GLY A 440 -63.42 5.05 20.19
C GLY A 440 -62.42 4.97 21.34
N GLU A 441 -62.81 5.46 22.52
CA GLU A 441 -61.95 5.66 23.69
C GLU A 441 -62.31 4.67 24.83
N VAL A 442 -61.58 4.72 25.95
CA VAL A 442 -61.99 4.24 27.30
C VAL A 442 -61.83 2.73 27.63
N ALA A 443 -60.68 2.42 28.25
CA ALA A 443 -60.55 1.82 29.61
C ALA A 443 -60.41 0.30 29.93
N ARG A 444 -59.39 0.05 30.78
CA ARG A 444 -59.40 -0.69 32.07
C ARG A 444 -59.62 -2.22 32.14
N SER A 445 -58.50 -2.93 32.18
CA SER A 445 -57.99 -3.69 33.35
C SER A 445 -58.96 -4.53 34.23
N ARG A 446 -58.82 -5.87 34.18
CA ARG A 446 -58.94 -6.91 35.24
C ARG A 446 -58.79 -8.29 34.56
N ALA A 447 -58.31 -9.39 35.17
CA ALA A 447 -57.54 -9.62 36.40
C ALA A 447 -56.83 -11.01 36.32
N ARG A 448 -56.22 -11.45 37.43
CA ARG A 448 -55.74 -12.82 37.72
C ARG A 448 -56.77 -13.91 37.30
N ALA A 449 -56.43 -15.18 37.05
CA ALA A 449 -55.50 -16.02 37.81
C ALA A 449 -55.09 -17.35 37.11
N LYS A 450 -54.09 -18.03 37.69
CA LYS A 450 -53.81 -19.49 37.71
C LYS A 450 -54.24 -20.33 36.49
N ALA A 451 -53.24 -20.87 35.79
CA ALA A 451 -52.76 -22.22 36.08
C ALA A 451 -51.22 -22.18 36.15
#